data_AF-A0A6L4Y5R3-F1
#
_entry.id   AF-A0A6L4Y5R3-F1
#
_cell.length_a   1.000
_cell.length_b   1.000
_cell.length_c   1.000
_cell.angle_alpha   90.00
_cell.angle_beta   90.00
_cell.angle_gamma   90.00
#
_symmetry.space_group_name_H-M   'P 1'
#
loop_
_entity.id
_entity.type
_entity.pdbx_description
1 polymer ?
#
loop_
_entity_poly.entity_id
_entity_poly.type
_entity_poly.pdbx_seq_one_letter_code
_entity_poly.pdbx_strand_id
1 'polypeptide(L)'
;IDMPAKVASPSMPYGMWGRPFVSETGQLHHRVIDLTKIKTHLGYKDLFKAKEGLKKTIQYYLDNPPDRGGEIEKRLNDRFDYEVEDKLIGKYKEDIEKLSSMFPIDRWRHPYPHPAEPKLKKDQRDR
;
A
#
# COMPACT_ATOMS: atom_id res chain seq x y z
N ILE A 1 13.01 -12.52 7.78
CA ILE A 1 13.10 -11.38 8.72
C ILE A 1 11.71 -10.78 8.78
N ASP A 2 11.04 -10.93 9.91
CA ASP A 2 9.69 -10.41 10.15
C ASP A 2 9.75 -8.88 10.22
N MET A 3 8.92 -8.19 9.44
CA MET A 3 8.93 -6.72 9.42
C MET A 3 8.05 -6.18 10.55
N PRO A 4 8.47 -5.10 11.23
CA PRO A 4 7.65 -4.50 12.28
C PRO A 4 6.31 -4.03 11.71
N ALA A 5 5.22 -4.39 12.39
CA ALA A 5 3.82 -4.15 11.97
C ALA A 5 3.51 -2.71 11.53
N LYS A 6 4.31 -1.71 11.95
CA LYS A 6 4.18 -0.31 11.56
C LYS A 6 4.42 -0.04 10.07
N VAL A 7 5.17 -0.88 9.35
CA VAL A 7 5.41 -0.75 7.90
C VAL A 7 4.58 -1.71 7.06
N ALA A 8 3.90 -2.67 7.69
CA ALA A 8 2.98 -3.59 7.04
C ALA A 8 1.57 -3.00 6.96
N SER A 9 1.42 -1.85 6.31
CA SER A 9 0.08 -1.40 5.89
C SER A 9 -0.22 -2.04 4.53
N PRO A 10 -1.19 -2.94 4.42
CA PRO A 10 -1.50 -3.55 3.14
C PRO A 10 -2.16 -2.49 2.24
N SER A 11 -1.67 -2.36 1.02
CA SER A 11 -2.22 -1.53 -0.06
C SER A 11 -3.55 -2.10 -0.57
N MET A 12 -4.51 -2.30 0.32
CA MET A 12 -5.73 -3.08 0.07
C MET A 12 -6.75 -2.47 -0.91
N PRO A 13 -6.89 -1.13 -1.10
CA PRO A 13 -7.98 -0.67 -1.97
C PRO A 13 -7.70 -0.87 -3.46
N TYR A 14 -6.44 -0.94 -3.90
CA TYR A 14 -6.07 -1.05 -5.32
C TYR A 14 -5.70 -2.46 -5.78
N GLY A 15 -5.35 -3.36 -4.86
CA GLY A 15 -4.91 -4.72 -5.21
C GLY A 15 -6.06 -5.70 -5.48
N MET A 16 -7.18 -5.59 -4.75
CA MET A 16 -8.18 -6.66 -4.69
C MET A 16 -9.24 -6.60 -5.80
N TRP A 17 -9.48 -5.44 -6.41
CA TRP A 17 -10.60 -5.26 -7.35
C TRP A 17 -10.18 -5.07 -8.82
N GLY A 18 -8.90 -4.78 -9.10
CA GLY A 18 -8.41 -4.50 -10.46
C GLY A 18 -7.76 -5.67 -11.20
N ARG A 19 -7.50 -6.81 -10.53
CA ARG A 19 -6.85 -7.98 -11.13
C ARG A 19 -7.44 -9.28 -10.60
N PRO A 20 -8.16 -10.08 -11.41
CA PRO A 20 -8.61 -11.43 -11.02
C PRO A 20 -7.45 -12.45 -10.91
N PHE A 21 -6.19 -11.98 -10.86
CA PHE A 21 -4.97 -12.78 -10.79
C PHE A 21 -4.00 -12.27 -9.71
N VAL A 22 -4.50 -11.65 -8.63
CA VAL A 22 -3.73 -11.72 -7.37
C VAL A 22 -3.85 -13.17 -6.92
N SER A 23 -2.76 -13.92 -7.10
CA SER A 23 -2.66 -15.37 -7.03
C SER A 23 -3.49 -16.02 -5.92
N GLU A 24 -3.88 -17.28 -6.10
CA GLU A 24 -4.49 -18.20 -5.12
C GLU A 24 -3.78 -18.28 -3.74
N THR A 25 -2.66 -17.57 -3.58
CA THR A 25 -1.88 -17.48 -2.34
C THR A 25 -1.89 -16.12 -1.66
N GLY A 26 -2.44 -15.04 -2.27
CA GLY A 26 -2.63 -13.73 -1.61
C GLY A 26 -1.38 -13.07 -0.99
N GLN A 27 -0.19 -13.59 -1.26
CA GLN A 27 1.03 -13.16 -0.57
C GLN A 27 1.68 -11.98 -1.31
N LEU A 28 1.51 -10.78 -0.74
CA LEU A 28 2.38 -9.64 -1.02
C LEU A 28 3.79 -9.97 -0.51
N HIS A 29 4.60 -10.63 -1.34
CA HIS A 29 5.98 -10.92 -0.98
C HIS A 29 6.79 -9.62 -0.98
N HIS A 30 7.15 -9.13 0.20
CA HIS A 30 8.20 -8.14 0.35
C HIS A 30 9.50 -8.72 -0.24
N ARG A 31 10.10 -8.02 -1.21
CA ARG A 31 11.39 -8.41 -1.80
C ARG A 31 12.43 -7.36 -1.45
N VAL A 32 13.51 -7.79 -0.83
CA VAL A 32 14.73 -6.99 -0.66
C VAL A 32 15.78 -7.61 -1.58
N ILE A 33 16.34 -6.80 -2.47
CA ILE A 33 17.34 -7.25 -3.45
C ILE A 33 18.72 -6.85 -2.93
N ASP A 34 19.67 -7.79 -2.96
CA ASP A 34 21.07 -7.47 -2.69
C ASP A 34 21.67 -6.68 -3.87
N LEU A 35 22.10 -5.44 -3.59
CA LEU A 35 22.69 -4.54 -4.57
C LEU A 35 24.23 -4.50 -4.50
N THR A 36 24.87 -5.34 -3.66
CA THR A 36 26.32 -5.30 -3.43
C THR A 36 27.09 -5.41 -4.73
N LYS A 37 26.76 -6.38 -5.58
CA LYS A 37 27.48 -6.64 -6.83
C LYS A 37 27.47 -5.45 -7.79
N ILE A 38 26.32 -4.78 -7.96
CA ILE A 38 26.23 -3.63 -8.89
C ILE A 38 26.94 -2.40 -8.31
N LYS A 39 26.93 -2.24 -6.97
CA LYS A 39 27.63 -1.15 -6.31
C LYS A 39 29.15 -1.32 -6.40
N THR A 40 29.66 -2.53 -6.21
CA THR A 40 31.11 -2.80 -6.21
C THR A 40 31.70 -2.91 -7.61
N HIS A 41 31.02 -3.56 -8.55
CA HIS A 41 31.59 -3.84 -9.87
C HIS A 41 31.24 -2.79 -10.93
N LEU A 42 30.08 -2.11 -10.78
CA LEU A 42 29.59 -1.16 -11.78
C LEU A 42 29.52 0.27 -11.24
N GLY A 43 29.90 0.49 -9.98
CA GLY A 43 29.88 1.81 -9.35
C GLY A 43 28.48 2.42 -9.19
N TYR A 44 27.45 1.58 -9.17
CA TYR A 44 26.05 2.02 -9.03
C TYR A 44 25.85 2.85 -7.75
N LYS A 45 25.09 3.93 -7.86
CA LYS A 45 24.70 4.81 -6.75
C LYS A 45 23.26 5.25 -6.96
N ASP A 46 22.46 5.23 -5.91
CA ASP A 46 21.11 5.78 -5.96
C ASP A 46 21.21 7.30 -6.14
N LEU A 47 20.65 7.83 -7.24
CA LEU A 47 20.67 9.27 -7.53
C LEU A 47 19.70 10.06 -6.63
N PHE A 48 18.62 9.42 -6.21
CA PHE A 48 17.57 10.02 -5.38
C PHE A 48 17.19 9.07 -4.25
N LYS A 49 16.77 9.62 -3.11
CA LYS A 49 16.10 8.82 -2.09
C LYS A 49 14.75 8.33 -2.62
N ALA A 50 14.27 7.18 -2.15
CA ALA A 50 12.99 6.61 -2.61
C ALA A 50 11.82 7.60 -2.54
N LYS A 51 11.71 8.38 -1.45
CA LYS A 51 10.68 9.41 -1.28
C LYS A 51 10.76 10.52 -2.34
N GLU A 52 11.98 10.94 -2.70
CA GLU A 52 12.21 11.97 -3.72
C GLU A 52 11.90 11.42 -5.12
N GLY A 53 12.30 10.18 -5.39
CA GLY A 53 11.96 9.48 -6.62
C GLY A 53 10.44 9.42 -6.83
N LEU A 54 9.70 9.03 -5.81
CA LEU A 54 8.23 9.00 -5.86
C LEU A 54 7.64 10.38 -6.16
N LYS A 55 8.11 11.44 -5.49
CA LYS A 55 7.66 12.81 -5.74
C LYS A 55 7.90 13.24 -7.19
N LYS A 56 9.08 12.93 -7.73
CA LYS A 56 9.43 13.24 -9.13
C LYS A 56 8.54 12.49 -10.12
N THR A 57 8.28 11.20 -9.86
CA THR A 57 7.38 10.41 -10.68
C THR A 57 5.97 10.99 -10.70
N ILE A 58 5.43 11.37 -9.53
CA ILE A 58 4.10 12.00 -9.45
C ILE A 58 4.08 13.30 -10.26
N GLN A 59 5.07 14.18 -10.06
CA GLN A 59 5.15 15.44 -10.82
C GLN A 59 5.19 15.19 -12.33
N TYR A 60 5.98 14.22 -12.78
CA TYR A 60 6.04 13.86 -14.20
C TYR A 60 4.67 13.46 -14.76
N TYR A 61 3.89 12.66 -14.04
CA TYR A 61 2.55 12.27 -14.50
C TYR A 61 1.53 13.40 -14.48
N LEU A 62 1.67 14.36 -13.56
CA LEU A 62 0.84 15.58 -13.58
C LEU A 62 1.16 16.45 -14.79
N ASP A 63 2.45 16.56 -15.13
CA ASP A 63 2.92 17.36 -16.27
C ASP A 63 2.71 16.64 -17.61
N ASN A 64 2.60 15.29 -17.59
CA ASN A 64 2.48 14.42 -18.76
C ASN A 64 1.38 13.37 -18.52
N PRO A 65 0.10 13.78 -18.43
CA PRO A 65 -0.99 12.85 -18.22
C PRO A 65 -1.10 11.88 -19.40
N PRO A 66 -1.37 10.58 -19.17
CA PRO A 66 -1.67 9.63 -20.24
C PRO A 66 -2.87 10.08 -21.07
N ASP A 67 -2.86 9.76 -22.37
CA ASP A 67 -3.99 10.02 -23.24
C ASP A 67 -5.24 9.27 -22.77
N ARG A 68 -6.37 9.98 -22.67
CA ARG A 68 -7.67 9.36 -22.36
C ARG A 68 -8.07 8.38 -23.47
N GLY A 69 -8.48 7.17 -23.08
CA GLY A 69 -8.73 6.05 -23.97
C GLY A 69 -7.47 5.50 -24.65
N GLY A 70 -6.28 5.94 -24.24
CA GLY A 70 -5.00 5.53 -24.80
C GLY A 70 -4.60 4.11 -24.39
N GLU A 71 -3.49 3.63 -24.96
CA GLU A 71 -3.00 2.27 -24.70
C GLU A 71 -2.60 2.04 -23.24
N ILE A 72 -2.12 3.07 -22.55
CA ILE A 72 -1.78 2.98 -21.12
C ILE A 72 -3.04 2.73 -20.29
N GLU A 73 -4.10 3.51 -20.53
CA GLU A 73 -5.40 3.39 -19.86
C GLU A 73 -5.97 1.96 -20.02
N LYS A 74 -5.98 1.45 -21.26
CA LYS A 74 -6.49 0.10 -21.57
C LYS A 74 -5.69 -1.01 -20.91
N ARG A 75 -4.36 -0.90 -20.91
CA ARG A 75 -3.47 -1.95 -20.34
C ARG A 75 -3.52 -2.00 -18.82
N LEU A 76 -3.69 -0.84 -18.18
CA LEU A 76 -3.82 -0.75 -16.74
C LEU A 76 -5.26 -0.96 -16.27
N ASN A 77 -6.22 -0.91 -17.20
CA ASN A 77 -7.65 -0.96 -16.94
C ASN A 77 -8.06 0.08 -15.88
N ASP A 78 -7.49 1.28 -16.01
CA ASP A 78 -7.64 2.40 -15.10
C ASP A 78 -7.78 3.68 -15.93
N ARG A 79 -8.85 4.43 -15.68
CA ARG A 79 -9.23 5.65 -16.41
C ARG A 79 -8.54 6.92 -15.89
N PHE A 80 -7.81 6.83 -14.77
CA PHE A 80 -7.13 7.96 -14.13
C PHE A 80 -8.07 9.16 -13.86
N ASP A 81 -9.31 8.88 -13.47
CA ASP A 81 -10.32 9.90 -13.21
C ASP A 81 -10.28 10.33 -11.73
N TYR A 82 -9.25 11.11 -11.40
CA TYR A 82 -8.97 11.57 -10.04
C TYR A 82 -10.14 12.36 -9.41
N GLU A 83 -10.92 13.08 -10.23
CA GLU A 83 -12.08 13.83 -9.73
C GLU A 83 -13.20 12.91 -9.23
N VAL A 84 -13.42 11.79 -9.92
CA VAL A 84 -14.38 10.76 -9.50
C VAL A 84 -13.84 10.01 -8.28
N GLU A 85 -12.55 9.69 -8.26
CA GLU A 85 -11.90 9.06 -7.11
C GLU A 85 -11.99 9.92 -5.84
N ASP A 86 -11.73 11.23 -5.94
CA ASP A 86 -11.82 12.16 -4.81
C ASP A 86 -13.25 12.25 -4.27
N LYS A 87 -14.26 12.29 -5.15
CA LYS A 87 -15.68 12.23 -4.76
C LYS A 87 -16.01 10.92 -4.05
N LEU A 88 -15.52 9.80 -4.56
CA LEU A 88 -15.72 8.48 -3.96
C LEU A 88 -15.07 8.39 -2.57
N ILE A 89 -13.84 8.89 -2.43
CA ILE A 89 -13.11 8.94 -1.15
C ILE A 89 -13.87 9.80 -0.14
N GLY A 90 -14.35 10.98 -0.56
CA GLY A 90 -15.14 11.87 0.28
C GLY A 90 -16.39 11.16 0.80
N LYS A 91 -17.18 10.60 -0.10
CA LYS A 91 -18.42 9.87 0.23
C LYS A 91 -18.17 8.68 1.15
N TYR A 92 -17.14 7.89 0.86
CA TYR A 92 -16.73 6.76 1.69
C TYR A 92 -16.40 7.18 3.12
N LYS A 93 -15.62 8.26 3.29
CA LYS A 93 -15.25 8.78 4.61
C LYS A 93 -16.49 9.22 5.41
N GLU A 94 -17.39 9.97 4.79
CA GLU A 94 -18.65 10.39 5.41
C GLU A 94 -19.50 9.20 5.87
N ASP A 95 -19.63 8.18 5.03
CA ASP A 95 -20.47 7.04 5.31
C ASP A 95 -19.87 6.15 6.41
N ILE A 96 -18.54 5.97 6.41
CA ILE A 96 -17.84 5.28 7.51
C ILE A 96 -18.02 6.02 8.83
N GLU A 97 -17.92 7.35 8.83
CA GLU A 97 -18.13 8.16 10.04
C GLU A 97 -19.56 8.01 10.58
N LYS A 98 -20.57 8.12 9.70
CA LYS A 98 -21.98 7.91 10.05
C LYS A 98 -22.22 6.51 10.60
N LEU A 99 -21.72 5.48 9.91
CA LEU A 99 -21.86 4.09 10.32
C LEU A 99 -21.17 3.84 11.67
N SER A 100 -19.99 4.40 11.89
CA SER A 100 -19.26 4.25 13.17
C SER A 100 -19.98 4.88 14.36
N SER A 101 -20.81 5.91 14.10
CA SER A 101 -21.63 6.57 15.11
C SER A 101 -22.92 5.80 15.42
N MET A 102 -23.51 5.12 14.42
CA MET A 102 -24.72 4.30 14.58
C MET A 102 -24.42 2.90 15.13
N PHE A 103 -23.30 2.33 14.68
CA PHE A 103 -22.80 1.04 15.11
C PHE A 103 -21.40 1.29 15.69
N PRO A 104 -21.25 1.43 17.02
CA PRO A 104 -19.93 1.52 17.61
C PRO A 104 -19.18 0.26 17.19
N ILE A 105 -18.23 0.43 16.27
CA ILE A 105 -17.36 -0.64 15.82
C ILE A 105 -16.50 -0.95 17.03
N ASP A 106 -16.86 -1.96 17.81
CA ASP A 106 -15.95 -2.49 18.81
C ASP A 106 -14.70 -2.88 18.03
N ARG A 107 -13.57 -2.20 18.33
CA ARG A 107 -12.34 -2.39 17.57
C ARG A 107 -12.04 -3.86 17.65
N TRP A 108 -12.15 -4.59 16.53
CA TRP A 108 -11.90 -6.02 16.53
C TRP A 108 -10.56 -6.28 17.19
N ARG A 109 -10.63 -6.85 18.39
CA ARG A 109 -9.47 -7.15 19.21
C ARG A 109 -8.98 -8.48 18.71
N HIS A 110 -7.83 -8.49 18.03
CA HIS A 110 -7.20 -9.75 17.64
C HIS A 110 -7.13 -10.68 18.87
N PRO A 111 -7.62 -11.93 18.77
CA PRO A 111 -7.86 -12.80 19.92
C PRO A 111 -6.58 -13.26 20.62
N TYR A 112 -5.46 -13.30 19.88
CA TYR A 112 -4.17 -13.71 20.43
C TYR A 112 -3.31 -12.52 20.82
N PRO A 113 -2.60 -12.59 21.96
CA PRO A 113 -1.57 -11.63 22.31
C PRO A 113 -0.38 -11.76 21.36
N HIS A 114 0.17 -10.62 20.94
CA HIS A 114 1.40 -10.53 20.16
C HIS A 114 2.47 -9.84 21.01
N PRO A 115 3.23 -10.60 21.81
CA PRO A 115 4.35 -10.06 22.55
C PRO A 115 5.43 -9.56 21.60
N ALA A 116 6.10 -8.49 22.00
CA ALA A 116 7.24 -7.95 21.24
C ALA A 116 8.48 -8.87 21.33
N GLU A 117 8.54 -9.72 22.36
CA GLU A 117 9.62 -10.69 22.53
C GLU A 117 9.10 -12.13 22.33
N PRO A 118 9.85 -12.99 21.63
CA PRO A 118 9.47 -14.39 21.47
C PRO A 118 9.25 -15.09 22.82
N LYS A 119 8.25 -15.99 22.89
CA LYS A 119 7.91 -16.86 24.05
C LYS A 119 7.26 -16.19 25.26
N LEU A 120 7.03 -14.88 25.24
CA LEU A 120 6.16 -14.25 26.22
C LEU A 120 4.69 -14.63 25.95
N LYS A 121 3.89 -14.76 27.02
CA LYS A 121 2.45 -15.02 26.89
C LYS A 121 1.63 -13.75 26.75
N LYS A 122 2.19 -12.62 27.19
CA LYS A 122 1.48 -11.35 27.27
C LYS A 122 1.98 -10.33 26.27
N ASP A 123 1.06 -9.57 25.67
CA ASP A 123 1.39 -8.44 24.80
C ASP A 123 1.71 -7.15 25.57
N GLN A 124 2.10 -6.09 24.86
CA GLN A 124 2.40 -4.77 25.48
C GLN A 124 1.18 -4.10 26.14
N ARG A 125 0.00 -4.71 26.05
CA ARG A 125 -1.26 -4.27 26.67
C ARG A 125 -1.70 -5.24 27.79
N ASP A 126 -0.78 -6.07 28.27
CA ASP A 126 -0.94 -7.07 29.34
C ASP A 126 -2.04 -8.14 29.08
N ARG A 127 -2.38 -8.38 27.80
CA ARG A 127 -3.29 -9.47 27.37
C ARG A 127 -2.53 -10.74 27.10
#